data_AF-A0A351CIP6-F1
#
_entry.id   AF-A0A351CIP6-F1
#
_cell.length_a   1.000
_cell.length_b   1.000
_cell.length_c   1.000
_cell.angle_alpha   90.00
_cell.angle_beta   90.00
_cell.angle_gamma   90.00
#
_symmetry.space_group_name_H-M   'P 1'
#
loop_
_entity.id
_entity.type
_entity.pdbx_description
1 polymer ?
#
loop_
_entity_poly.entity_id
_entity_poly.type
_entity_poly.pdbx_seq_one_letter_code
_entity_poly.pdbx_strand_id
1 'polypeptide(L)'
;MEFLEKVRIIYPDILTIMVTDHADIKLAIKAINEAGVYKFLLKPWDDIDFKSTIKKTLESLQVIKERDELIRKVKTHEVTLKDLEKRYPGITKVERDEDGYILP
;
A
#
# COMPACT_ATOMS: atom_id res chain seq x y z
N MET A 1 13.49 -6.66 -17.13
CA MET A 1 13.28 -5.50 -16.24
C MET A 1 12.28 -4.53 -16.83
N GLU A 2 12.50 -4.03 -18.05
CA GLU A 2 11.57 -3.12 -18.76
C GLU A 2 10.08 -3.54 -18.74
N PHE A 3 9.78 -4.83 -18.91
CA PHE A 3 8.40 -5.33 -18.81
C PHE A 3 7.78 -5.09 -17.42
N LEU A 4 8.50 -5.43 -16.35
CA LEU A 4 7.98 -5.28 -14.98
C LEU A 4 7.86 -3.81 -14.58
N GLU A 5 8.77 -2.96 -15.05
CA GLU A 5 8.68 -1.51 -14.90
C GLU A 5 7.41 -0.95 -15.56
N LYS A 6 7.10 -1.38 -16.79
CA LYS A 6 5.84 -0.99 -17.48
C LYS A 6 4.61 -1.49 -16.72
N VAL A 7 4.64 -2.73 -16.25
CA VAL A 7 3.54 -3.30 -15.45
C VAL A 7 3.29 -2.46 -14.20
N ARG A 8 4.35 -2.07 -13.48
CA ARG A 8 4.24 -1.20 -12.30
C ARG A 8 3.63 0.17 -12.61
N ILE A 9 3.95 0.75 -13.77
CA ILE A 9 3.38 2.04 -14.19
C ILE A 9 1.88 1.90 -14.50
N ILE A 10 1.49 0.84 -15.19
CA ILE A 10 0.10 0.62 -15.63
C ILE A 10 -0.79 0.14 -14.47
N TYR A 11 -0.23 -0.70 -13.59
CA TYR A 11 -0.91 -1.34 -12.47
C TYR A 11 -0.12 -1.09 -11.17
N PRO A 12 -0.18 0.11 -10.59
CA PRO A 12 0.60 0.44 -9.38
C PRO A 12 0.15 -0.34 -8.13
N ASP A 13 -1.09 -0.84 -8.12
CA ASP A 13 -1.72 -1.43 -6.94
C ASP A 13 -1.56 -2.97 -6.85
N ILE A 14 -0.80 -3.58 -7.77
CA ILE A 14 -0.59 -5.03 -7.76
C ILE A 14 0.74 -5.40 -7.09
N LEU A 15 0.75 -6.53 -6.39
CA LEU A 15 1.99 -7.13 -5.91
C LEU A 15 2.53 -8.09 -6.97
N THR A 16 3.78 -7.87 -7.37
CA THR A 16 4.46 -8.69 -8.39
C THR A 16 5.41 -9.69 -7.72
N ILE A 17 5.27 -10.98 -8.04
CA ILE A 17 6.23 -12.02 -7.63
C ILE A 17 7.06 -12.42 -8.85
N MET A 18 8.38 -12.32 -8.73
CA MET A 18 9.30 -12.77 -9.78
C MET A 18 9.77 -14.19 -9.51
N VAL A 19 9.73 -15.02 -10.54
CA VAL A 19 10.09 -16.43 -10.48
C VAL A 19 11.33 -16.68 -11.33
N THR A 20 12.35 -17.34 -10.78
CA THR A 20 13.63 -17.57 -11.48
C THR A 20 14.24 -18.92 -11.10
N ASP A 21 14.96 -19.55 -12.02
CA ASP A 21 15.83 -20.71 -11.78
C ASP A 21 17.24 -20.29 -11.34
N HIS A 22 17.61 -19.03 -11.57
CA HIS A 22 18.89 -18.47 -11.19
C HIS A 22 18.75 -17.56 -9.96
N ALA A 23 19.40 -17.94 -8.87
CA ALA A 23 19.49 -17.14 -7.65
C ALA A 23 20.52 -16.01 -7.79
N ASP A 24 20.36 -15.14 -8.79
CA ASP A 24 21.18 -13.93 -8.86
C ASP A 24 20.61 -12.87 -7.91
N ILE A 25 21.24 -12.75 -6.75
CA ILE A 25 20.91 -11.75 -5.72
C ILE A 25 20.97 -10.33 -6.31
N LYS A 26 21.89 -10.05 -7.25
CA LYS A 26 21.98 -8.72 -7.87
C LYS A 26 20.75 -8.43 -8.72
N LEU A 27 20.30 -9.41 -9.51
CA LEU A 27 19.05 -9.29 -10.26
C LEU A 27 17.85 -9.14 -9.31
N ALA A 28 17.86 -9.83 -8.17
CA ALA A 28 16.81 -9.73 -7.18
C ALA A 28 16.69 -8.33 -6.58
N ILE A 29 17.82 -7.78 -6.13
CA ILE A 29 17.91 -6.42 -5.62
C ILE A 29 17.45 -5.41 -6.69
N LYS A 30 17.90 -5.61 -7.93
CA LYS A 30 17.52 -4.74 -9.05
C LYS A 30 16.01 -4.75 -9.29
N ALA A 31 15.37 -5.92 -9.29
CA ALA A 31 13.94 -6.00 -9.54
C ALA A 31 13.08 -5.46 -8.39
N ILE A 32 13.53 -5.59 -7.14
CA ILE A 32 12.86 -4.98 -5.99
C ILE A 32 12.91 -3.45 -6.13
N ASN A 33 14.09 -2.89 -6.37
CA ASN A 33 14.28 -1.44 -6.35
C ASN A 33 13.71 -0.74 -7.59
N GLU A 34 13.92 -1.31 -8.78
CA GLU A 34 13.57 -0.63 -10.04
C GLU A 34 12.17 -1.04 -10.53
N ALA A 35 11.84 -2.33 -10.47
CA ALA A 35 10.59 -2.85 -10.98
C ALA A 35 9.46 -2.99 -9.95
N GLY A 36 9.73 -2.75 -8.66
CA GLY A 36 8.74 -2.88 -7.60
C GLY A 36 8.27 -4.33 -7.38
N VAL A 37 9.17 -5.29 -7.60
CA VAL A 37 8.88 -6.70 -7.28
C VAL A 37 8.72 -6.84 -5.77
N TYR A 38 7.59 -7.41 -5.35
CA TYR A 38 7.25 -7.66 -3.96
C TYR A 38 8.03 -8.84 -3.39
N LYS A 39 8.19 -9.91 -4.17
CA LYS A 39 8.88 -11.11 -3.71
C LYS A 39 9.54 -11.90 -4.83
N PHE A 40 10.62 -12.59 -4.49
CA PHE A 40 11.30 -13.55 -5.34
C PHE A 40 10.98 -14.98 -4.94
N LEU A 41 10.79 -15.83 -5.96
CA LEU A 41 10.60 -17.27 -5.80
C LEU A 41 11.61 -18.02 -6.65
N LEU A 42 12.41 -18.87 -6.02
CA LEU A 42 13.42 -19.69 -6.69
C LEU A 42 12.81 -21.03 -7.14
N LYS A 43 13.18 -21.48 -8.34
CA LYS A 43 12.91 -22.84 -8.83
C LYS A 43 14.07 -23.79 -8.52
N PRO A 44 13.81 -25.08 -8.24
CA PRO A 44 12.49 -25.66 -7.97
C PRO A 44 11.98 -25.26 -6.58
N TRP A 45 10.68 -25.00 -6.44
CA TRP A 45 10.06 -24.74 -5.14
C TRP A 45 9.37 -26.01 -4.61
N ASP A 46 9.22 -26.06 -3.29
CA ASP A 46 8.26 -26.96 -2.67
C ASP A 46 6.84 -26.38 -2.78
N ASP A 47 5.85 -27.22 -3.06
CA ASP A 47 4.45 -26.81 -3.25
C ASP A 47 3.84 -26.18 -1.99
N ILE A 48 4.26 -26.60 -0.81
CA ILE A 48 3.80 -26.05 0.47
C ILE A 48 4.34 -24.62 0.60
N ASP A 49 5.63 -24.42 0.31
CA ASP A 49 6.27 -23.11 0.39
C ASP A 49 5.71 -22.12 -0.64
N PHE A 50 5.40 -22.61 -1.84
CA PHE A 50 4.75 -21.80 -2.87
C PHE A 50 3.34 -21.36 -2.43
N LYS A 51 2.49 -22.30 -2.00
CA LYS A 51 1.14 -21.99 -1.52
C LYS A 51 1.16 -21.02 -0.34
N SER A 52 2.06 -21.24 0.61
CA SER A 52 2.26 -20.35 1.76
C SER A 52 2.67 -18.95 1.31
N THR A 53 3.57 -18.85 0.34
CA THR A 53 4.01 -17.56 -0.22
C THR A 53 2.88 -16.81 -0.92
N ILE A 54 2.09 -17.50 -1.74
CA ILE A 54 0.93 -16.90 -2.40
C ILE A 54 -0.10 -16.42 -1.37
N LYS A 55 -0.43 -17.25 -0.38
CA LYS A 55 -1.37 -16.88 0.70
C LYS A 55 -0.94 -15.60 1.40
N LYS A 56 0.32 -15.52 1.85
CA LYS A 56 0.87 -14.33 2.53
C LYS A 56 0.88 -13.08 1.64
N THR A 57 1.10 -13.26 0.34
CA THR A 57 1.08 -12.14 -0.62
C THR A 57 -0.33 -11.60 -0.78
N LEU A 58 -1.34 -12.47 -0.84
CA LEU A 58 -2.75 -12.06 -0.90
C LEU A 58 -3.19 -11.34 0.38
N GLU A 59 -2.81 -11.84 1.55
CA GLU A 59 -3.06 -11.18 2.83
C GLU A 59 -2.42 -9.78 2.86
N SER A 60 -1.18 -9.65 2.39
CA SER A 60 -0.50 -8.35 2.30
C SER A 60 -1.20 -7.39 1.33
N LEU A 61 -1.70 -7.90 0.20
CA LEU A 61 -2.45 -7.11 -0.76
C LEU A 61 -3.75 -6.56 -0.15
N GLN A 62 -4.45 -7.34 0.67
CA GLN A 62 -5.65 -6.88 1.38
C GLN A 62 -5.33 -5.74 2.33
N VAL A 63 -4.29 -5.89 3.16
CA VAL A 63 -3.85 -4.84 4.11
C VAL A 63 -3.46 -3.56 3.37
N ILE A 64 -2.74 -3.68 2.25
CA ILE A 64 -2.35 -2.53 1.42
C ILE A 64 -3.58 -1.79 0.88
N LYS A 65 -4.58 -2.51 0.40
CA LYS A 65 -5.83 -1.91 -0.09
C LYS A 65 -6.60 -1.19 1.01
N GLU A 66 -6.74 -1.83 2.18
CA GLU A 66 -7.41 -1.22 3.33
C GLU A 66 -6.70 0.07 3.78
N ARG A 67 -5.37 0.04 3.85
CA ARG A 67 -4.55 1.23 4.11
C ARG A 67 -4.86 2.34 3.10
N ASP A 68 -4.88 2.03 1.81
CA ASP A 68 -5.11 3.04 0.77
C ASP A 68 -6.51 3.64 0.82
N GLU A 69 -7.51 2.83 1.11
CA GLU A 69 -8.87 3.30 1.35
C GLU A 69 -8.95 4.24 2.57
N LEU A 70 -8.29 3.89 3.68
CA LEU A 70 -8.25 4.72 4.88
C LEU A 70 -7.52 6.05 4.62
N ILE A 71 -6.36 6.01 3.96
CA ILE A 71 -5.61 7.23 3.58
C ILE A 71 -6.47 8.12 2.71
N ARG A 72 -7.19 7.55 1.73
CA ARG A 72 -8.10 8.31 0.86
C ARG A 72 -9.21 8.96 1.67
N LYS A 73 -9.83 8.24 2.62
CA LYS A 73 -10.85 8.82 3.51
C LYS A 73 -10.29 9.98 4.33
N VAL A 74 -9.14 9.82 4.97
CA VAL A 74 -8.49 10.88 5.76
C VAL A 74 -8.24 12.11 4.89
N LYS A 75 -7.66 11.93 3.71
CA LYS A 75 -7.37 13.03 2.78
C LYS A 75 -8.63 13.76 2.32
N THR A 76 -9.72 13.03 2.06
CA THR A 76 -11.01 13.65 1.74
C THR A 76 -11.55 14.47 2.90
N HIS A 77 -11.50 13.94 4.13
CA HIS A 77 -11.93 14.67 5.32
C HIS A 77 -11.12 15.95 5.54
N GLU A 78 -9.80 15.91 5.37
CA GLU A 78 -8.94 17.10 5.47
C GLU A 78 -9.33 18.18 4.45
N VAL A 79 -9.63 17.79 3.21
CA VAL A 79 -10.08 18.73 2.17
C VAL A 79 -11.43 19.34 2.56
N THR A 80 -12.39 18.53 3.00
CA THR A 80 -13.70 19.02 3.43
C THR A 80 -13.60 19.95 4.64
N LEU A 81 -12.75 19.64 5.63
CA LEU A 81 -12.51 20.49 6.79
C LEU A 81 -11.89 21.83 6.37
N LYS A 82 -10.90 21.83 5.49
CA LYS A 82 -10.31 23.07 4.95
C LYS A 82 -11.33 23.92 4.21
N ASP A 83 -12.19 23.29 3.41
CA ASP A 83 -13.25 24.00 2.68
C ASP A 83 -14.31 24.58 3.62
N LEU A 84 -14.67 23.85 4.68
CA LEU A 84 -15.65 24.31 5.67
C LEU A 84 -15.10 25.47 6.50
N GLU A 85 -13.86 25.37 6.97
CA GLU A 85 -13.19 26.45 7.70
C GLU A 85 -13.07 27.72 6.84
N LYS A 86 -12.83 27.57 5.53
CA LYS A 86 -12.81 28.71 4.60
C LYS A 86 -14.18 29.36 4.43
N ARG A 87 -15.26 28.57 4.42
CA ARG A 87 -16.64 29.07 4.25
C ARG A 87 -17.21 29.63 5.55
N TYR A 88 -16.82 29.06 6.69
CA TYR A 88 -17.30 29.39 8.02
C TYR A 88 -16.12 29.37 9.01
N PRO A 89 -15.39 30.48 9.14
CA PRO A 89 -14.23 30.56 10.02
C PRO A 89 -14.59 30.25 11.47
N GLY A 90 -13.85 29.35 12.13
CA GLY A 90 -13.97 29.03 13.55
C GLY A 90 -14.76 27.76 13.90
N ILE A 91 -15.49 27.14 12.97
CA ILE A 91 -16.28 25.92 13.25
C ILE A 91 -15.39 24.70 13.56
N THR A 92 -14.12 24.70 13.14
CA THR A 92 -13.20 23.58 13.41
C THR A 92 -12.60 23.62 14.82
N LYS A 93 -12.68 24.74 15.55
CA LYS A 93 -12.23 24.84 16.95
C LYS A 93 -13.36 24.41 17.90
N VAL A 94 -13.49 23.11 18.08
CA VAL A 94 -14.30 22.55 19.16
C VAL A 94 -13.38 22.36 20.36
N GLU A 95 -13.47 23.23 21.37
CA GLU A 95 -12.84 22.98 22.66
C GLU A 95 -13.54 21.78 23.31
N ARG A 96 -12.79 20.68 23.43
CA ARG A 96 -13.25 19.45 24.07
C ARG A 96 -12.63 19.34 25.44
N ASP A 97 -13.41 19.00 26.45
CA ASP A 97 -12.89 18.70 27.78
C ASP A 97 -12.15 17.34 27.81
N GLU A 98 -11.61 16.95 28.97
CA GLU A 98 -10.87 15.69 29.16
C GLU A 98 -11.71 14.42 28.85
N ASP A 99 -13.04 14.53 28.84
CA ASP A 99 -14.00 13.46 28.55
C ASP A 99 -14.54 13.52 27.10
N GLY A 100 -14.07 14.48 26.29
CA GLY A 100 -14.43 14.60 24.88
C GLY A 100 -15.77 15.31 24.62
N TYR A 101 -16.38 15.92 25.64
CA TYR A 101 -17.62 16.70 25.46
C TYR A 101 -17.33 18.08 24.89
N ILE A 102 -18.26 18.57 24.06
CA ILE A 102 -18.21 19.91 23.47
C ILE A 102 -18.65 20.91 24.54
N LEU A 103 -17.75 21.82 24.93
CA LEU A 103 -18.12 22.93 25.82
C LEU A 103 -18.96 23.96 25.01
N PRO A 104 -20.15 24.34 25.50
CA PRO A 104 -21.04 25.30 24.84
C PRO A 104 -20.54 26.75 24.91
#